data_AF-A0A832JAV4-F1
#
_entry.id   AF-A0A832JAV4-F1
#
_cell.length_a   1.000
_cell.length_b   1.000
_cell.length_c   1.000
_cell.angle_alpha   90.00
_cell.angle_beta   90.00
_cell.angle_gamma   90.00
#
_symmetry.space_group_name_H-M   'P 1'
#
loop_
_entity.id
_entity.type
_entity.pdbx_description
1 polymer ?
#
loop_
_entity_poly.entity_id
_entity_poly.type
_entity_poly.pdbx_seq_one_letter_code
_entity_poly.pdbx_strand_id
1 'polypeptide(L)'
;TSCPSFWANGRYVGPAAIVQAHRFIFDSRDRGAEERLALLAQRWGVWRCRTIFNCVDACPRGIDVTRAIEEVKREILKRSL
;
A
#
# COMPACT_ATOMS: atom_id res chain seq x y z
N THR A 1 -12.61 -7.64 3.49
CA THR A 1 -11.90 -6.61 2.69
C THR A 1 -12.83 -6.11 1.61
N SER A 2 -12.92 -4.79 1.39
CA SER A 2 -13.86 -4.17 0.44
C SER A 2 -13.27 -3.94 -0.96
N CYS A 3 -11.98 -4.27 -1.17
CA CYS A 3 -11.23 -3.89 -2.37
C CYS A 3 -11.44 -4.87 -3.54
N PRO A 4 -11.95 -4.39 -4.70
CA PRO A 4 -12.16 -5.25 -5.85
C PRO A 4 -10.89 -5.74 -6.56
N SER A 5 -9.73 -5.15 -6.28
CA SER A 5 -8.47 -5.67 -6.82
C SER A 5 -7.97 -6.88 -6.01
N PHE A 6 -8.42 -7.01 -4.77
CA PHE A 6 -8.00 -8.08 -3.86
C PHE A 6 -8.78 -9.38 -4.10
N TRP A 7 -10.12 -9.30 -4.17
CA TRP A 7 -10.98 -10.49 -4.39
C TRP A 7 -10.81 -11.14 -5.78
N ALA A 8 -10.18 -10.44 -6.74
CA ALA A 8 -10.24 -10.81 -8.16
C ALA A 8 -9.11 -11.75 -8.56
N ASN A 9 -7.97 -11.69 -7.88
CA ASN A 9 -6.82 -12.53 -8.21
C ASN A 9 -5.98 -13.01 -7.02
N GLY A 10 -6.36 -12.73 -5.77
CA GLY A 10 -5.78 -13.28 -4.53
C GLY A 10 -4.28 -13.04 -4.30
N ARG A 11 -3.54 -12.55 -5.30
CA ARG A 11 -2.10 -12.32 -5.26
C ARG A 11 -1.75 -10.90 -4.86
N TYR A 12 -2.69 -9.96 -5.04
CA TYR A 12 -2.50 -8.59 -4.56
C TYR A 12 -2.32 -8.60 -3.03
N VAL A 13 -1.23 -8.01 -2.54
CA VAL A 13 -0.93 -7.89 -1.10
C VAL A 13 -2.09 -7.25 -0.30
N GLY A 14 -2.85 -6.36 -0.95
CA GLY A 14 -4.06 -5.78 -0.39
C GLY A 14 -3.83 -4.49 0.42
N PRO A 15 -4.93 -3.74 0.65
CA PRO A 15 -4.88 -2.41 1.27
C PRO A 15 -4.33 -2.43 2.70
N ALA A 16 -4.78 -3.37 3.54
CA ALA A 16 -4.38 -3.42 4.95
C ALA A 16 -2.88 -3.70 5.12
N ALA A 17 -2.32 -4.62 4.32
CA ALA A 17 -0.89 -4.92 4.33
C ALA A 17 -0.06 -3.70 3.90
N ILE A 18 -0.52 -2.94 2.89
CA ILE A 18 0.18 -1.72 2.46
C ILE A 18 0.11 -0.64 3.53
N VAL A 19 -1.03 -0.45 4.21
CA VAL A 19 -1.13 0.51 5.34
C VAL A 19 -0.18 0.12 6.47
N GLN A 20 -0.05 -1.17 6.75
CA GLN A 20 0.88 -1.64 7.78
C GLN A 20 2.35 -1.44 7.36
N ALA A 21 2.67 -1.66 6.09
CA ALA A 21 4.00 -1.38 5.57
C ALA A 21 4.30 0.12 5.55
N HIS A 22 3.33 0.96 5.14
CA HIS A 22 3.41 2.42 5.18
C HIS A 22 3.83 2.91 6.57
N ARG A 23 3.20 2.40 7.64
CA ARG A 23 3.60 2.72 9.03
C ARG A 23 5.10 2.58 9.27
N PHE A 24 5.74 1.52 8.77
CA PHE A 24 7.18 1.30 8.97
C PHE A 24 8.05 2.02 7.94
N ILE A 25 7.59 2.16 6.69
CA ILE A 25 8.33 2.88 5.64
C ILE A 25 8.56 4.35 6.04
N PHE A 26 7.59 4.96 6.73
CA PHE A 26 7.65 6.36 7.15
C PHE A 26 7.97 6.55 8.65
N ASP A 27 8.41 5.49 9.35
CA ASP A 27 8.89 5.58 10.74
C ASP A 27 10.40 5.78 10.76
N SER A 28 10.88 6.91 11.28
CA SER A 28 12.31 7.25 11.33
C SER A 28 13.17 6.29 12.16
N ARG A 29 12.54 5.44 12.98
CA ARG A 29 13.23 4.42 13.79
C ARG A 29 13.48 3.12 13.01
N ASP A 30 12.75 2.90 11.93
CA ASP A 30 12.82 1.67 11.14
C ASP A 30 14.03 1.69 10.19
N ARG A 31 14.71 0.55 10.07
CA ARG A 31 15.90 0.38 9.21
C ARG A 31 15.66 -0.55 8.01
N GLY A 32 14.42 -0.99 7.79
CA GLY A 32 14.02 -1.93 6.73
C GLY A 32 13.09 -1.31 5.69
N ALA A 33 13.08 0.02 5.56
CA ALA A 33 12.22 0.71 4.61
C ALA A 33 12.48 0.26 3.16
N GLU A 34 13.75 0.10 2.78
CA GLU A 34 14.16 -0.32 1.43
C GLU A 34 13.65 -1.72 1.07
N GLU A 35 13.78 -2.68 1.98
CA GLU A 35 13.27 -4.04 1.78
C GLU A 35 11.75 -4.04 1.55
N ARG A 36 11.01 -3.27 2.37
CA ARG A 36 9.55 -3.15 2.22
C ARG A 36 9.16 -2.48 0.92
N LEU A 37 9.86 -1.41 0.53
CA LEU A 37 9.61 -0.71 -0.74
C LEU A 37 9.89 -1.62 -1.93
N ALA A 38 10.98 -2.41 -1.91
CA ALA A 38 11.31 -3.36 -2.96
C ALA A 38 10.24 -4.47 -3.11
N LEU A 39 9.74 -5.01 -2.00
CA LEU A 39 8.64 -5.99 -2.01
C LEU A 39 7.35 -5.37 -2.57
N LEU A 40 7.02 -4.14 -2.17
CA LEU A 40 5.82 -3.44 -2.61
C LEU A 40 5.90 -2.91 -4.04
N ALA A 41 7.10 -2.73 -4.60
CA ALA A 41 7.32 -2.34 -5.98
C ALA A 41 7.06 -3.48 -6.99
N GLN A 42 6.87 -4.71 -6.54
CA GLN A 42 6.61 -5.85 -7.43
C GLN A 42 5.22 -5.79 -8.07
N ARG A 43 4.99 -6.62 -9.10
CA ARG A 43 3.73 -6.73 -9.87
C ARG A 43 2.48 -6.87 -8.99
N TRP A 44 2.60 -7.51 -7.83
CA TRP A 44 1.49 -7.79 -6.93
C TRP A 44 1.44 -6.89 -5.68
N GLY A 45 2.33 -5.89 -5.61
CA GLY A 45 2.34 -4.86 -4.58
C GLY A 45 1.42 -3.69 -4.91
N VAL A 46 1.89 -2.45 -4.71
CA VAL A 46 1.06 -1.23 -4.79
C VAL A 46 0.41 -1.00 -6.15
N TRP A 47 1.00 -1.54 -7.22
CA TRP A 47 0.54 -1.34 -8.61
C TRP A 47 -0.78 -2.00 -8.95
N ARG A 48 -1.28 -2.90 -8.09
CA ARG A 48 -2.62 -3.50 -8.25
C ARG A 48 -3.73 -2.62 -7.69
N CYS A 49 -3.42 -1.58 -6.93
CA CYS A 49 -4.41 -0.61 -6.49
C CYS A 49 -4.92 0.20 -7.69
N ARG A 50 -6.22 0.07 -8.00
CA ARG A 50 -6.94 0.80 -9.05
C ARG A 50 -7.67 2.04 -8.56
N THR A 51 -7.33 2.54 -7.37
CA THR A 51 -7.86 3.81 -6.85
C THR A 51 -9.40 3.84 -6.80
N ILE A 52 -9.99 2.74 -6.31
CA ILE A 52 -11.45 2.52 -6.24
C ILE A 52 -12.08 3.14 -4.98
N PHE A 53 -11.27 3.47 -3.97
CA PHE A 53 -11.68 4.09 -2.70
C PHE A 53 -12.58 3.28 -1.75
N ASN A 54 -13.11 2.12 -2.15
CA ASN A 54 -13.87 1.24 -1.23
C ASN A 54 -13.19 0.95 0.13
N CYS A 55 -11.87 0.98 0.19
CA CYS A 55 -11.11 0.73 1.43
C CYS A 55 -11.14 1.92 2.40
N VAL A 56 -11.33 3.14 1.93
CA VAL A 56 -11.48 4.34 2.76
C VAL A 56 -12.84 4.30 3.44
N ASP A 57 -13.92 4.12 2.66
CA ASP A 57 -15.29 4.07 3.17
C ASP A 57 -15.51 2.91 4.14
N ALA A 58 -14.90 1.76 3.87
CA ALA A 58 -15.05 0.58 4.71
C ALA A 58 -14.17 0.59 5.97
N CYS A 59 -13.26 1.56 6.15
CA CYS A 59 -12.33 1.55 7.28
C CYS A 59 -13.02 2.05 8.57
N PRO A 60 -13.24 1.18 9.58
CA PRO A 60 -13.93 1.59 10.82
C PRO A 60 -13.07 2.49 11.71
N ARG A 61 -11.80 2.72 11.34
CA ARG A 61 -10.83 3.54 12.08
C ARG A 61 -10.61 4.91 11.43
N GLY A 62 -11.31 5.22 10.33
CA GLY A 62 -11.14 6.48 9.61
C GLY A 62 -9.75 6.65 8.99
N ILE A 63 -9.05 5.55 8.69
CA ILE A 63 -7.75 5.62 8.01
C ILE A 63 -8.01 5.94 6.54
N ASP A 64 -7.33 6.96 6.03
CA ASP A 64 -7.30 7.25 4.60
C ASP A 64 -6.36 6.25 3.88
N VAL A 65 -6.90 5.05 3.66
CA VAL A 65 -6.16 3.91 3.11
C VAL A 65 -5.63 4.19 1.71
N THR A 66 -6.43 4.86 0.85
CA THR A 66 -5.99 5.17 -0.52
C THR A 66 -4.83 6.16 -0.51
N ARG A 67 -4.84 7.17 0.36
CA ARG A 67 -3.70 8.09 0.53
C ARG A 67 -2.45 7.37 1.00
N ALA A 68 -2.55 6.48 1.99
CA ALA A 68 -1.39 5.70 2.45
C ALA A 68 -0.78 4.85 1.31
N ILE A 69 -1.62 4.22 0.46
CA ILE A 69 -1.13 3.48 -0.71
C ILE A 69 -0.45 4.42 -1.72
N GLU A 70 -1.02 5.60 -1.96
CA GLU A 70 -0.47 6.60 -2.88
C GLU A 70 0.88 7.17 -2.39
N GLU A 71 1.03 7.42 -1.10
CA GLU A 71 2.30 7.85 -0.51
C GLU A 71 3.40 6.81 -0.71
N VAL A 72 3.09 5.51 -0.56
CA VAL A 72 4.05 4.43 -0.87
C VAL A 72 4.37 4.37 -2.37
N LYS A 73 3.39 4.52 -3.27
CA LYS A 73 3.65 4.58 -4.73
C LYS A 73 4.63 5.70 -5.07
N ARG A 74 4.40 6.89 -4.51
CA ARG A 74 5.26 8.06 -4.72
C ARG A 74 6.66 7.83 -4.19
N GLU A 75 6.81 7.21 -3.03
CA GLU A 75 8.11 6.89 -2.45
C GLU A 75 8.90 5.90 -3.33
N ILE A 76 8.23 4.89 -3.88
CA ILE A 76 8.85 3.96 -4.84
C ILE A 76 9.32 4.70 -6.10
N LEU A 77 8.48 5.58 -6.66
CA LEU A 77 8.82 6.35 -7.86
C LEU A 77 9.99 7.31 -7.63
N LYS A 78 10.02 8.02 -6.49
CA LYS A 78 11.11 8.94 -6.14
C LYS A 78 12.48 8.27 -6.09
N ARG A 79 12.52 7.00 -5.68
CA ARG A 79 13.76 6.20 -5.58
C ARG A 79 14.16 5.53 -6.90
N SER A 80 13.26 5.54 -7.89
CA SER A 80 13.51 4.98 -9.22
C SER A 80 14.03 6.04 -10.21
N LEU A 81 14.15 7.29 -9.77
CA LEU A 81 14.71 8.44 -10.48
C LEU A 81 16.13 8.70 -9.96
#